data_AF-A0A255TP86-F1
#
_entry.id   AF-A0A255TP86-F1
#
_cell.length_a   1.000
_cell.length_b   1.000
_cell.length_c   1.000
_cell.angle_alpha   90.00
_cell.angle_beta   90.00
_cell.angle_gamma   90.00
#
_symmetry.space_group_name_H-M   'P 1'
#
loop_
_entity.id
_entity.type
_entity.pdbx_description
1 polymer ?
#
loop_
_entity_poly.entity_id
_entity_poly.type
_entity_poly.pdbx_seq_one_letter_code
_entity_poly.pdbx_strand_id
1 'polypeptide(L)'
;MLNEKEITLKASDYLALCEENERLKKEVEKLRKKLDDGLGKKPSKNVLNLGIVRADMQPLVEKWLRYKREKGQSYKPTGFSTFVNKLMKLSGGDVETAKQIIEESIANNWAGIFPLKNNAARMPIGFIQTDNNKDKYKEQTIW
;
A
#
# COMPACT_ATOMS: atom_id res chain seq x y z
N MET A 1 53.70 -13.69 31.32
CA MET A 1 53.77 -14.25 29.95
C MET A 1 52.74 -15.37 29.91
N LEU A 2 51.89 -15.43 28.88
CA LEU A 2 50.93 -16.52 28.74
C LEU A 2 51.69 -17.83 28.59
N ASN A 3 51.22 -18.89 29.25
CA ASN A 3 51.87 -20.19 29.11
C ASN A 3 51.47 -20.85 27.78
N GLU A 4 52.27 -21.81 27.33
CA GLU A 4 52.10 -22.48 26.03
C GLU A 4 50.68 -23.08 25.84
N LYS A 5 50.06 -23.60 26.91
CA LYS A 5 48.70 -24.16 26.87
C LYS A 5 47.64 -23.07 26.69
N GLU A 6 47.83 -21.88 27.26
CA GLU A 6 46.92 -20.75 27.07
C GLU A 6 47.02 -20.17 25.64
N ILE A 7 48.22 -20.19 25.06
CA ILE A 7 48.45 -19.71 23.68
C ILE A 7 47.77 -20.64 22.69
N THR A 8 47.93 -21.96 22.86
CA THR A 8 47.28 -22.96 21.99
C THR A 8 45.77 -22.95 22.12
N LEU A 9 45.24 -22.79 23.34
CA LEU A 9 43.79 -22.68 23.55
C LEU A 9 43.21 -21.45 22.84
N LYS A 10 43.82 -20.27 23.02
CA LYS A 10 43.39 -19.04 22.34
C LYS A 10 43.48 -19.13 20.82
N ALA A 11 44.53 -19.79 20.29
CA ALA A 11 44.67 -20.01 18.85
C ALA A 11 43.55 -20.91 18.30
N SER A 12 43.19 -21.97 19.04
CA SER A 12 42.07 -22.86 18.71
C SER A 12 40.73 -22.12 18.68
N ASP A 13 40.44 -21.33 19.71
CA ASP A 13 39.20 -20.54 19.80
C ASP A 13 39.09 -19.55 18.64
N TYR A 14 40.20 -18.91 18.27
CA TYR A 14 40.23 -17.97 17.14
C TYR A 14 39.95 -18.67 15.81
N LEU A 15 40.49 -19.89 15.62
CA LEU A 15 40.27 -20.70 14.42
C LEU A 15 38.81 -21.12 14.28
N ALA A 16 38.20 -21.60 15.35
CA ALA A 16 36.78 -21.95 15.37
C ALA A 16 35.88 -20.75 15.05
N LEU A 17 36.22 -19.57 15.58
CA LEU A 17 35.50 -18.33 15.31
C LEU A 17 35.65 -17.88 13.85
N CYS A 18 36.81 -18.12 13.23
CA CYS A 18 37.02 -17.87 11.80
C CYS A 18 36.15 -18.79 10.92
N GLU A 19 36.06 -20.08 11.25
CA GLU A 19 35.24 -21.06 10.54
C GLU A 19 33.75 -20.72 10.62
N GLU A 20 33.27 -20.34 11.81
CA GLU A 20 31.88 -19.92 12.02
C GLU A 20 31.54 -18.65 11.23
N ASN A 21 32.45 -17.67 11.21
CA ASN A 21 32.28 -16.46 10.40
C ASN A 21 32.20 -16.76 8.90
N GLU A 22 32.98 -17.71 8.38
CA GLU A 22 32.90 -18.12 6.98
C GLU A 22 31.57 -18.80 6.65
N ARG A 23 31.09 -19.66 7.57
CA ARG A 23 29.78 -20.32 7.45
C ARG A 23 28.64 -19.31 7.44
N LEU A 24 28.67 -18.32 8.35
CA LEU A 24 27.68 -17.25 8.40
C LEU A 24 27.67 -16.40 7.13
N LYS A 25 28.85 -16.07 6.57
CA LYS A 25 28.95 -15.36 5.28
C LYS A 25 28.26 -16.13 4.15
N LYS A 26 28.45 -17.45 4.08
CA LYS A 26 27.80 -18.30 3.07
C LYS A 26 26.27 -18.33 3.26
N GLU A 27 25.77 -18.36 4.49
CA GLU A 27 24.33 -18.35 4.76
C GLU A 27 23.68 -17.01 4.41
N VAL A 28 24.32 -15.88 4.75
CA VAL A 28 23.85 -14.53 4.37
C VAL A 28 23.77 -14.39 2.85
N GLU A 29 24.75 -14.88 2.11
CA GLU A 29 24.74 -14.85 0.64
C GLU A 29 23.60 -15.69 0.06
N LYS A 30 23.33 -16.85 0.64
CA LYS A 30 22.20 -17.70 0.25
C LYS A 30 20.85 -17.03 0.53
N LEU A 31 20.72 -16.34 1.66
CA LEU A 31 19.53 -15.57 2.01
C LEU A 31 19.33 -14.36 1.09
N ARG A 32 20.42 -13.66 0.71
CA ARG A 32 20.39 -12.57 -0.29
C ARG A 32 19.85 -13.06 -1.63
N LYS A 33 20.39 -14.17 -2.16
CA LYS A 33 19.92 -14.76 -3.42
C LYS A 33 18.43 -15.16 -3.37
N LYS A 34 17.98 -15.77 -2.28
CA LYS A 34 16.55 -16.11 -2.08
C LYS A 34 15.66 -14.86 -2.02
N LEU A 35 16.14 -13.76 -1.43
CA LEU A 35 15.42 -12.49 -1.39
C LEU A 35 15.27 -11.90 -2.79
N ASP A 36 16.34 -11.94 -3.58
CA ASP A 36 16.34 -11.46 -4.96
C ASP A 36 15.41 -12.29 -5.86
N ASP A 37 15.39 -13.62 -5.68
CA ASP A 37 14.47 -14.52 -6.40
C ASP A 37 13.00 -14.30 -6.01
N GLY A 38 12.72 -13.95 -4.74
CA GLY A 38 11.38 -13.64 -4.24
C GLY A 38 10.85 -12.26 -4.65
N LEU A 39 11.73 -11.30 -4.91
CA LEU A 39 11.41 -9.95 -5.38
C LEU A 39 11.58 -9.78 -6.90
N GLY A 40 11.99 -10.83 -7.62
CA GLY A 40 12.32 -10.87 -9.05
C GLY A 40 11.20 -10.60 -10.05
N LYS A 41 10.07 -10.00 -9.65
CA LYS A 41 9.25 -9.24 -10.61
C LYS A 41 9.91 -7.89 -10.79
N LYS A 42 10.67 -7.72 -11.88
CA LYS A 42 11.14 -6.42 -12.40
C LYS A 42 10.09 -5.36 -12.07
N PRO A 43 10.42 -4.20 -11.47
CA PRO A 43 9.46 -3.14 -11.27
C PRO A 43 8.86 -2.86 -12.64
N SER A 44 7.58 -3.22 -12.79
CA SER A 44 6.77 -2.85 -13.95
C SER A 44 7.03 -1.35 -14.18
N LYS A 45 7.19 -0.94 -15.44
CA LYS A 45 7.52 0.44 -15.87
C LYS A 45 6.54 1.54 -15.36
N ASN A 46 5.65 1.22 -14.43
CA ASN A 46 4.72 2.10 -13.74
C ASN A 46 4.98 2.05 -12.22
N VAL A 47 6.12 2.57 -11.77
CA VAL A 47 6.31 2.84 -10.34
C VAL A 47 5.38 3.99 -9.97
N LEU A 48 4.30 3.68 -9.26
CA LEU A 48 3.39 4.70 -8.74
C LEU A 48 4.11 5.47 -7.64
N ASN A 49 4.15 6.80 -7.76
CA ASN A 49 4.78 7.64 -6.76
C ASN A 49 3.92 7.71 -5.50
N LEU A 50 4.17 6.85 -4.52
CA LEU A 50 3.50 6.86 -3.22
C LEU A 50 3.85 8.10 -2.38
N GLY A 51 4.92 8.83 -2.71
CA GLY A 51 5.31 10.07 -2.02
C GLY A 51 4.29 11.20 -2.12
N ILE A 52 3.31 11.11 -3.03
CA ILE A 52 2.18 12.06 -3.09
C ILE A 52 1.16 11.83 -1.98
N VAL A 53 1.22 10.68 -1.30
CA VAL A 53 0.31 10.26 -0.24
C VAL A 53 0.97 10.54 1.10
N ARG A 54 0.21 11.12 2.03
CA ARG A 54 0.65 11.29 3.43
C ARG A 54 1.08 9.94 4.02
N ALA A 55 2.13 9.96 4.84
CA ALA A 55 2.77 8.75 5.35
C ALA A 55 1.81 7.81 6.10
N ASP A 56 0.87 8.37 6.87
CA ASP A 56 -0.16 7.63 7.61
C ASP A 56 -1.20 6.95 6.71
N MET A 57 -1.40 7.45 5.50
CA MET A 57 -2.34 6.91 4.50
C MET A 57 -1.70 5.90 3.54
N GLN A 58 -0.36 5.85 3.47
CA GLN A 58 0.36 4.94 2.57
C GLN A 58 -0.01 3.46 2.78
N PRO A 59 -0.10 2.92 4.01
CA PRO A 59 -0.49 1.52 4.23
C PRO A 59 -1.88 1.19 3.68
N LEU A 60 -2.80 2.17 3.73
CA LEU A 60 -4.16 2.03 3.20
C LEU A 60 -4.15 2.00 1.67
N VAL A 61 -3.38 2.88 1.04
CA VAL A 61 -3.19 2.91 -0.42
C VAL A 61 -2.53 1.61 -0.91
N GLU A 62 -1.52 1.12 -0.22
CA GLU A 62 -0.88 -0.16 -0.54
C GLU A 62 -1.84 -1.35 -0.42
N LYS A 63 -2.67 -1.38 0.63
CA LYS A 63 -3.74 -2.38 0.79
C LYS A 63 -4.67 -2.39 -0.43
N TRP A 64 -5.10 -1.22 -0.90
CA TRP A 64 -5.92 -1.11 -2.10
C TRP A 64 -5.20 -1.57 -3.36
N LEU A 65 -3.95 -1.14 -3.59
CA LEU A 65 -3.16 -1.55 -4.76
C LEU A 65 -2.91 -3.05 -4.80
N ARG A 66 -2.70 -3.68 -3.64
CA ARG A 66 -2.57 -5.13 -3.52
C ARG A 66 -3.85 -5.83 -3.97
N TYR A 67 -5.00 -5.41 -3.49
CA TYR A 67 -6.31 -5.94 -3.92
C TYR A 67 -6.52 -5.77 -5.43
N LYS A 68 -6.20 -4.60 -6.01
CA LYS A 68 -6.27 -4.40 -7.46
C LYS A 68 -5.39 -5.40 -8.21
N ARG A 69 -4.17 -5.65 -7.73
CA ARG A 69 -3.25 -6.64 -8.31
C ARG A 69 -3.76 -8.07 -8.20
N GLU A 70 -4.40 -8.45 -7.08
CA GLU A 70 -5.06 -9.76 -6.93
C GLU A 70 -6.13 -9.96 -8.01
N LYS A 71 -6.83 -8.89 -8.42
CA LYS A 71 -7.78 -8.89 -9.54
C LYS A 71 -7.15 -8.74 -10.92
N GLY A 72 -5.83 -8.77 -11.05
CA GLY A 72 -5.12 -8.53 -12.31
C GLY A 72 -5.24 -7.09 -12.82
N GLN A 73 -5.64 -6.14 -11.97
CA GLN A 73 -5.81 -4.73 -12.31
C GLN A 73 -4.62 -3.90 -11.81
N SER A 74 -4.27 -2.86 -12.56
CA SER A 74 -3.24 -1.89 -12.16
C SER A 74 -3.62 -0.48 -12.60
N TYR A 75 -3.12 0.52 -11.87
CA TYR A 75 -3.30 1.91 -12.26
C TYR A 75 -2.15 2.37 -13.16
N LYS A 76 -2.49 3.22 -14.14
CA LYS A 76 -1.54 4.17 -14.73
C LYS A 76 -1.36 5.37 -13.79
N PRO A 77 -0.27 6.15 -13.89
CA PRO A 77 0.00 7.28 -12.99
C PRO A 77 -1.16 8.27 -12.85
N THR A 78 -1.83 8.63 -13.95
CA THR A 78 -3.00 9.53 -13.94
C THR A 78 -4.16 8.93 -13.13
N GLY A 79 -4.47 7.65 -13.33
CA GLY A 79 -5.55 6.97 -12.62
C GLY A 79 -5.25 6.81 -11.12
N PHE A 80 -3.97 6.61 -10.78
CA PHE A 80 -3.52 6.56 -9.40
C PHE A 80 -3.68 7.92 -8.69
N SER A 81 -3.25 9.01 -9.32
CA SER A 81 -3.43 10.36 -8.79
C SER A 81 -4.92 10.69 -8.57
N THR A 82 -5.78 10.34 -9.53
CA THR A 82 -7.24 10.50 -9.38
C THR A 82 -7.79 9.68 -8.22
N PHE A 83 -7.32 8.44 -8.04
CA PHE A 83 -7.70 7.61 -6.90
C PHE A 83 -7.29 8.24 -5.55
N VAL A 84 -6.03 8.68 -5.42
CA VAL A 84 -5.53 9.31 -4.18
C VAL A 84 -6.33 10.57 -3.86
N ASN A 85 -6.56 11.43 -4.85
CA ASN A 85 -7.37 12.64 -4.68
C ASN A 85 -8.81 12.32 -4.27
N LYS A 86 -9.41 11.28 -4.86
CA LYS A 86 -10.77 10.84 -4.50
C LYS A 86 -10.81 10.31 -3.07
N LEU A 87 -9.82 9.54 -2.65
CA LEU A 87 -9.73 9.01 -1.28
C LEU A 87 -9.65 10.15 -0.27
N MET A 88 -8.76 11.12 -0.50
CA MET A 88 -8.61 12.30 0.36
C MET A 88 -9.89 13.13 0.46
N LYS A 89 -10.60 13.32 -0.66
CA LYS A 89 -11.88 14.05 -0.68
C LYS A 89 -12.96 13.32 0.08
N LEU A 90 -13.09 12.01 -0.12
CA LEU A 90 -14.13 11.21 0.53
C LEU A 90 -13.88 11.03 2.03
N SER A 91 -12.61 10.96 2.45
CA SER A 91 -12.26 10.81 3.86
C SER A 91 -12.13 12.13 4.61
N GLY A 92 -12.14 13.27 3.92
CA GLY A 92 -11.80 14.57 4.52
C GLY A 92 -10.37 14.61 5.08
N GLY A 93 -9.50 13.69 4.66
CA GLY A 93 -8.16 13.53 5.22
C GLY A 93 -8.09 12.75 6.54
N ASP A 94 -9.21 12.18 7.02
CA ASP A 94 -9.26 11.31 8.19
C ASP A 94 -8.87 9.87 7.84
N VAL A 95 -7.96 9.29 8.64
CA VAL A 95 -7.35 7.97 8.38
C VAL A 95 -8.36 6.84 8.57
N GLU A 96 -9.19 6.90 9.63
CA GLU A 96 -10.15 5.84 9.92
C GLU A 96 -11.27 5.82 8.88
N THR A 97 -11.75 6.99 8.46
CA THR A 97 -12.73 7.12 7.38
C THR A 97 -12.15 6.58 6.06
N ALA A 98 -10.90 6.90 5.72
CA ALA A 98 -10.24 6.37 4.52
C ALA A 98 -10.13 4.83 4.55
N LYS A 99 -9.81 4.27 5.72
CA LYS A 99 -9.75 2.83 5.95
C LYS A 99 -11.10 2.17 5.73
N GLN A 100 -12.17 2.71 6.33
CA GLN A 100 -13.53 2.21 6.14
C GLN A 100 -13.95 2.21 4.66
N ILE A 101 -13.66 3.29 3.92
CA ILE A 101 -13.97 3.40 2.48
C ILE A 101 -13.31 2.28 1.69
N ILE A 102 -12.01 2.04 1.95
CA ILE A 102 -11.26 0.98 1.26
C ILE A 102 -11.80 -0.39 1.63
N GLU A 103 -12.06 -0.64 2.92
CA GLU A 103 -12.58 -1.91 3.39
C GLU A 103 -13.96 -2.24 2.84
N GLU A 104 -14.88 -1.27 2.83
CA GLU A 104 -16.20 -1.43 2.21
C GLU A 104 -16.07 -1.71 0.70
N SER A 105 -15.17 -0.99 0.01
CA SER A 105 -14.94 -1.21 -1.43
C SER A 105 -14.37 -2.60 -1.73
N ILE A 106 -13.48 -3.11 -0.89
CA ILE A 106 -12.93 -4.46 -1.00
C ILE A 106 -14.01 -5.51 -0.69
N ALA A 107 -14.72 -5.35 0.43
CA ALA A 107 -15.76 -6.30 0.87
C ALA A 107 -16.89 -6.44 -0.16
N ASN A 108 -17.25 -5.34 -0.83
CA ASN A 108 -18.25 -5.33 -1.91
C ASN A 108 -17.66 -5.63 -3.30
N ASN A 109 -16.36 -5.94 -3.40
CA ASN A 109 -15.65 -6.25 -4.65
C ASN A 109 -15.75 -5.14 -5.72
N TRP A 110 -15.86 -3.88 -5.30
CA TRP A 110 -16.01 -2.74 -6.22
C TRP A 110 -14.74 -2.48 -7.04
N ALA A 111 -14.92 -1.90 -8.23
CA ALA A 111 -13.82 -1.52 -9.11
C ALA A 111 -13.12 -0.22 -8.69
N GLY A 112 -13.79 0.61 -7.89
CA GLY A 112 -13.32 1.90 -7.38
C GLY A 112 -13.88 2.18 -5.97
N ILE A 113 -13.49 3.33 -5.42
CA ILE A 113 -13.93 3.78 -4.09
C ILE A 113 -15.10 4.76 -4.18
N PHE A 114 -15.99 4.72 -3.20
CA PHE A 114 -17.22 5.50 -3.12
C PHE A 114 -17.46 5.99 -1.69
N PRO A 115 -18.32 7.01 -1.47
CA PRO A 115 -18.69 7.45 -0.14
C PRO A 115 -19.27 6.30 0.70
N LEU A 116 -18.97 6.30 2.01
CA LEU A 116 -19.57 5.36 2.96
C LEU A 116 -21.09 5.53 2.97
N LYS A 117 -21.81 4.41 3.03
CA LYS A 117 -23.27 4.45 3.20
C LYS A 117 -23.58 4.85 4.64
N ASN A 118 -24.14 6.05 4.82
CA ASN A 118 -24.64 6.45 6.12
C ASN A 118 -25.96 5.74 6.38
N ASN A 119 -25.95 4.68 7.19
CA ASN A 119 -27.16 3.93 7.55
C ASN A 119 -28.16 4.76 8.39
N ALA A 120 -27.79 5.99 8.79
CA ALA A 120 -28.62 6.89 9.58
C ALA A 120 -29.81 7.51 8.82
N ALA A 121 -29.86 7.42 7.49
CA ALA A 121 -30.97 7.95 6.70
C ALA A 121 -31.47 6.94 5.66
N ARG A 122 -32.05 5.83 6.13
CA ARG A 122 -33.16 5.24 5.35
C ARG A 122 -34.34 6.21 5.44
N MET A 123 -34.29 7.25 4.59
CA MET A 123 -35.47 8.08 4.33
C MET A 123 -36.62 7.16 3.92
N PRO A 124 -37.88 7.46 4.34
CA PRO A 124 -39.02 6.69 3.89
C PRO A 124 -39.03 6.63 2.36
N ILE A 125 -39.33 5.44 1.84
CA ILE A 125 -39.39 5.08 0.42
C ILE A 125 -40.24 6.13 -0.30
N GLY A 126 -39.59 7.08 -0.99
CA GLY A 126 -40.28 8.20 -1.63
C GLY A 126 -39.39 9.39 -1.98
N PHE A 127 -38.26 9.58 -1.28
CA PHE A 127 -37.34 10.68 -1.60
C PHE A 127 -36.13 10.19 -2.39
N ILE A 128 -36.18 10.38 -3.72
CA ILE A 128 -35.01 10.25 -4.60
C ILE A 128 -34.06 11.39 -4.26
N GLN A 129 -32.83 11.08 -3.87
CA GLN A 129 -31.75 12.05 -3.86
C GLN A 129 -31.44 12.38 -5.34
N THR A 130 -32.04 13.44 -5.87
CA THR A 130 -31.59 13.98 -7.14
C THR A 130 -30.25 14.62 -6.88
N ASP A 131 -29.21 14.15 -7.56
CA ASP A 131 -27.92 14.83 -7.56
C ASP A 131 -28.16 16.33 -7.85
N ASN A 132 -27.78 17.17 -6.90
CA ASN A 132 -27.81 18.63 -7.03
C ASN A 132 -26.78 19.05 -8.07
N ASN A 133 -27.18 18.95 -9.34
CA ASN A 133 -26.56 19.63 -10.46
C ASN A 133 -27.62 19.87 -11.55
N LYS A 134 -28.62 20.70 -11.24
CA LYS A 134 -29.64 21.15 -12.22
C LYS A 134 -29.82 22.67 -12.29
N ASP A 135 -28.90 23.45 -11.73
CA ASP A 135 -29.01 24.93 -11.75
C ASP A 135 -28.03 25.61 -12.72
N LYS A 136 -27.63 24.96 -13.83
CA LYS A 136 -26.69 25.63 -14.77
C LYS A 136 -27.21 26.03 -16.15
N TYR A 137 -28.44 25.76 -16.59
CA TYR A 137 -28.98 26.43 -17.79
C TYR A 137 -30.51 26.53 -17.76
N LYS A 138 -31.03 27.58 -17.11
CA LYS A 138 -32.28 28.24 -17.52
C LYS A 138 -32.00 29.74 -17.58
N GLU A 139 -32.61 30.38 -18.58
CA GLU A 139 -32.55 31.82 -18.93
C GLU A 139 -31.54 32.21 -20.00
N GLN A 140 -31.84 31.81 -21.25
CA GLN A 140 -31.81 32.75 -22.37
C GLN A 140 -33.07 32.55 -23.22
N THR A 141 -34.18 33.11 -22.74
CA THR A 141 -35.26 33.59 -23.60
C THR A 141 -35.28 35.09 -23.41
N ILE A 142 -34.76 35.82 -24.39
CA ILE A 142 -34.99 37.25 -24.56
C ILE A 142 -35.37 37.43 -26.03
N TRP A 143 -36.68 37.68 -26.21
CA TRP A 143 -37.45 38.13 -27.38
C TRP A 143 -37.08 37.62 -28.79
#